data_AF-A0A954PQ85-F1
#
_entry.id   AF-A0A954PQ85-F1
#
_cell.length_a   1.000
_cell.length_b   1.000
_cell.length_c   1.000
_cell.angle_alpha   90.00
_cell.angle_beta   90.00
_cell.angle_gamma   90.00
#
_symmetry.space_group_name_H-M   'P 1'
#
loop_
_entity.id
_entity.type
_entity.pdbx_description
1 polymer ?
#
loop_
_entity_poly.entity_id
_entity_poly.type
_entity_poly.pdbx_seq_one_letter_code
_entity_poly.pdbx_strand_id
1 'polypeptide(L)'
;MTQFSFGFQWTTLTLAISLATMLGVCALSWFAWQRSGYRGAVALLELLRIAIVGACVLLLNQPETVQEFQPSEQPTIVVLGDHSRSMETRDVGLGNSGSTPLLTRRRAIEPLLDGATWEQLSDRLEIVTTPFGSEDNGSRSDLYQALSQARDEHPNLRAVVLASDGDWNEGLPPVQAAMRLRQEQIPIFTVPTGSQTRLPDLELLSFDVPTFGVAGKNVRLPFTIESSLPRDHVAEVELQVSDGTVLKQQIRVAAMGRTSDALLWKPEGIGDYTLTLVVPAHPEERLKDNNRRETPIAIREEKLKVLVVESLPRWEYRYLRNALSRDPGVEVHCLLFQTGLSKVGGGNRDYISEFPQALDELSRYDVVFLGD
;
A
#
# COMPACT_ATOMS: atom_id res chain seq x y z
N MET A 1 19.96 24.13 -28.40
CA MET A 1 20.94 24.98 -29.13
C MET A 1 20.23 26.29 -29.46
N THR A 2 20.78 27.45 -29.06
CA THR A 2 20.19 28.76 -29.41
C THR A 2 20.51 29.10 -30.85
N GLN A 3 19.51 29.18 -31.71
CA GLN A 3 19.65 29.76 -33.04
C GLN A 3 19.31 31.25 -32.96
N PHE A 4 20.24 32.07 -33.44
CA PHE A 4 19.99 33.51 -33.61
C PHE A 4 19.61 33.73 -35.08
N SER A 5 18.40 34.18 -35.32
CA SER A 5 17.98 34.67 -36.63
C SER A 5 17.82 36.18 -36.57
N PHE A 6 18.42 36.87 -37.53
CA PHE A 6 18.25 38.30 -37.72
C PHE A 6 17.19 38.51 -38.80
N GLY A 7 16.07 39.13 -38.43
CA GLY A 7 14.92 39.33 -39.29
C GLY A 7 14.49 40.79 -39.33
N PHE A 8 13.77 41.14 -40.40
CA PHE A 8 13.03 42.38 -40.50
C PHE A 8 11.54 42.03 -40.51
N GLN A 9 10.73 42.67 -39.66
CA GLN A 9 9.27 42.57 -39.77
C GLN A 9 8.78 43.63 -40.75
N TRP A 10 8.88 43.33 -42.04
CA TRP A 10 8.33 44.18 -43.09
C TRP A 10 6.98 43.65 -43.54
N THR A 11 6.01 44.55 -43.67
CA THR A 11 4.80 44.31 -44.44
C THR A 11 5.02 44.80 -45.87
N THR A 12 4.23 44.30 -46.83
CA THR A 12 4.31 44.77 -48.23
C THR A 12 4.13 46.29 -48.33
N LEU A 13 3.33 46.88 -47.43
CA LEU A 13 3.09 48.31 -47.34
C LEU A 13 4.28 49.08 -46.75
N THR A 14 4.89 48.61 -45.65
CA THR A 14 6.07 49.28 -45.07
C THR A 14 7.26 49.21 -46.02
N LEU A 15 7.42 48.11 -46.76
CA LEU A 15 8.43 47.96 -47.80
C LEU A 15 8.20 48.94 -48.97
N ALA A 16 6.95 49.06 -49.45
CA ALA A 16 6.62 50.01 -50.51
C ALA A 16 6.85 51.47 -50.10
N ILE A 17 6.46 51.84 -48.87
CA ILE A 17 6.67 53.20 -48.33
C ILE A 17 8.16 53.50 -48.14
N SER A 18 8.93 52.54 -47.60
CA SER A 18 10.37 52.72 -47.42
C SER A 18 11.11 52.89 -48.75
N LEU A 19 10.78 52.08 -49.76
CA LEU A 19 11.31 52.22 -51.12
C LEU A 19 10.94 53.57 -51.75
N ALA A 20 9.66 53.97 -51.68
CA ALA A 20 9.20 55.24 -52.24
C ALA A 20 9.85 56.45 -51.55
N THR A 21 9.99 56.40 -50.23
CA THR A 21 10.60 57.47 -49.44
C THR A 21 12.10 57.58 -49.72
N MET A 22 12.81 56.46 -49.82
CA MET A 22 14.24 56.45 -50.15
C MET A 22 14.49 56.96 -51.57
N LEU A 23 13.70 56.52 -52.55
CA LEU A 23 13.79 57.02 -53.93
C LEU A 23 13.48 58.52 -54.03
N GLY A 24 12.44 58.98 -53.33
CA GLY A 24 12.08 60.40 -53.27
C GLY A 24 13.18 61.27 -52.66
N VAL A 25 13.77 60.84 -51.54
CA VAL A 25 14.85 61.57 -50.88
C VAL A 25 16.12 61.58 -51.73
N CYS A 26 16.49 60.47 -52.38
CA CYS A 26 17.62 60.44 -53.31
C CYS A 26 17.41 61.39 -54.50
N ALA A 27 16.20 61.43 -55.09
CA ALA A 27 15.89 62.32 -56.19
C ALA A 27 15.94 63.80 -55.77
N LEU A 28 15.34 64.17 -54.63
CA LEU A 28 15.38 65.53 -54.10
C LEU A 28 16.80 65.96 -53.72
N SER A 29 17.58 65.06 -53.12
CA SER A 29 19.00 65.28 -52.77
C SER A 29 19.83 65.53 -54.03
N TRP A 30 19.59 64.77 -55.10
CA TRP A 30 20.23 64.95 -56.40
C TRP A 30 19.86 66.30 -57.05
N PHE A 31 18.58 66.67 -57.07
CA PHE A 31 18.14 67.96 -57.61
C PHE A 31 18.69 69.14 -56.80
N ALA A 32 18.75 69.03 -55.47
CA ALA A 32 19.34 70.04 -54.60
C ALA A 32 20.84 70.21 -54.89
N TRP A 33 21.55 69.09 -55.08
CA TRP A 33 22.97 69.12 -55.44
C TRP A 33 23.21 69.74 -56.83
N GLN A 34 22.40 69.38 -57.83
CA GLN A 34 22.47 69.95 -59.18
C GLN A 34 22.19 71.47 -59.16
N ARG A 35 21.16 71.91 -58.41
CA ARG A 35 20.80 73.34 -58.29
C ARG A 35 21.86 74.16 -57.56
N SER A 36 22.67 73.52 -56.71
CA SER A 36 23.77 74.18 -55.99
C SER A 36 25.04 74.38 -56.82
N GLY A 37 25.07 73.93 -58.08
CA GLY A 37 26.26 73.96 -58.92
C GLY A 37 27.34 72.97 -58.48
N TYR A 38 26.93 71.81 -57.97
CA TYR A 38 27.80 70.71 -57.52
C TYR A 38 28.79 71.07 -56.40
N ARG A 39 28.38 71.95 -55.48
CA ARG A 39 29.20 72.32 -54.32
C ARG A 39 29.40 71.13 -53.37
N GLY A 40 30.65 70.85 -52.99
CA GLY A 40 31.00 69.73 -52.10
C GLY A 40 30.37 69.81 -50.70
N ALA A 41 30.18 71.02 -50.15
CA ALA A 41 29.51 71.20 -48.85
C ALA A 41 28.02 70.80 -48.90
N VAL A 42 27.35 71.02 -50.03
CA VAL A 42 25.94 70.62 -50.22
C VAL A 42 25.85 69.11 -50.41
N ALA A 43 26.82 68.49 -51.10
CA ALA A 43 26.91 67.04 -51.22
C ALA A 43 27.01 66.35 -49.84
N LEU A 44 27.80 66.91 -48.91
CA LEU A 44 27.94 66.36 -47.56
C LEU A 44 26.63 66.44 -46.75
N LEU A 45 25.90 67.56 -46.84
CA LEU A 45 24.63 67.74 -46.14
C LEU A 45 23.53 66.83 -46.71
N GLU A 46 23.47 66.66 -48.03
CA GLU A 46 22.49 65.76 -48.66
C GLU A 46 22.83 64.28 -48.40
N LEU A 47 24.12 63.92 -48.35
CA LEU A 47 24.54 62.57 -47.91
C LEU A 47 24.11 62.30 -46.46
N LEU A 48 24.31 63.28 -45.56
CA LEU A 48 23.83 63.18 -44.18
C LEU A 48 22.30 63.03 -44.12
N ARG A 49 21.55 63.73 -44.96
CA ARG A 49 20.09 63.57 -45.05
C ARG A 49 19.69 62.17 -45.49
N ILE A 50 20.34 61.63 -46.53
CA ILE A 50 20.11 60.26 -46.99
C ILE A 50 20.43 59.26 -45.87
N ALA A 51 21.51 59.47 -45.12
CA ALA A 51 21.89 58.62 -44.00
C ALA A 51 20.85 58.63 -42.86
N ILE A 52 20.35 59.82 -42.49
CA ILE A 52 19.32 59.96 -41.45
C ILE A 52 18.02 59.28 -41.88
N VAL A 53 17.55 59.55 -43.10
CA VAL A 53 16.32 58.93 -43.62
C VAL A 53 16.50 57.43 -43.77
N GLY A 54 17.67 56.97 -44.21
CA GLY A 54 18.03 55.55 -44.27
C GLY A 54 17.95 54.88 -42.90
N ALA A 55 18.45 55.53 -41.85
CA ALA A 55 18.33 55.02 -40.47
C ALA A 55 16.85 54.97 -40.01
N CYS A 56 16.05 55.99 -40.31
CA CYS A 56 14.62 55.98 -40.01
C CYS A 56 13.87 54.88 -40.75
N VAL A 57 14.18 54.66 -42.03
CA VAL A 57 13.62 53.57 -42.85
C VAL A 57 14.03 52.19 -42.30
N LEU A 58 15.27 52.06 -41.85
CA LEU A 58 15.75 50.83 -41.23
C LEU A 58 14.98 50.54 -39.94
N LEU A 59 14.83 51.53 -39.06
CA LEU A 59 14.05 51.41 -37.82
C LEU A 59 12.55 51.17 -38.07
N LEU A 60 12.00 51.75 -39.14
CA LEU A 60 10.60 51.53 -39.55
C LEU A 60 10.32 50.07 -39.91
N ASN A 61 11.30 49.37 -40.47
CA ASN A 61 11.20 47.95 -40.80
C ASN A 61 11.57 47.02 -39.61
N GLN A 62 11.62 47.57 -38.39
CA GLN A 62 11.77 46.87 -37.12
C GLN A 62 12.79 45.72 -37.19
N PRO A 63 14.10 46.02 -37.18
CA PRO A 63 15.12 44.98 -37.08
C PRO A 63 14.96 44.28 -35.73
N GLU A 64 14.65 43.00 -35.75
CA GLU A 64 14.51 42.19 -34.54
C GLU A 64 15.53 41.05 -34.55
N THR A 65 16.05 40.75 -33.37
CA THR A 65 16.81 39.53 -33.12
C THR A 65 15.88 38.58 -32.39
N VAL A 66 15.39 37.56 -33.10
CA VAL A 66 14.50 36.57 -32.51
C VAL A 66 15.36 35.48 -31.88
N GLN A 67 15.20 35.29 -30.57
CA GLN A 67 15.81 34.19 -29.85
C GLN A 67 14.77 33.07 -29.72
N GLU A 68 14.85 32.07 -30.59
CA GLU A 68 13.97 30.91 -30.51
C GLU A 68 14.61 29.85 -29.60
N PHE A 69 13.99 29.62 -28.43
CA PHE A 69 14.41 28.56 -27.52
C PHE A 69 13.74 27.26 -27.95
N GLN A 70 14.47 26.40 -28.65
CA GLN A 70 14.07 25.01 -28.84
C GLN A 70 14.64 24.19 -27.67
N PRO A 71 13.79 23.72 -26.73
CA PRO A 71 14.24 22.81 -25.69
C PRO A 71 14.83 21.56 -26.35
N SER A 72 16.03 21.17 -25.94
CA SER A 72 16.68 19.93 -26.40
C SER A 72 16.15 18.69 -25.69
N GLU A 73 15.41 18.88 -24.60
CA GLU A 73 14.78 17.80 -23.85
C GLU A 73 13.48 17.40 -24.54
N GLN A 74 13.35 16.10 -24.82
CA GLN A 74 12.11 15.57 -25.35
C GLN A 74 11.01 15.74 -24.29
N PRO A 75 9.77 16.06 -24.71
CA PRO A 75 8.65 16.06 -23.79
C PRO A 75 8.46 14.64 -23.21
N THR A 76 8.44 14.54 -21.88
CA THR A 76 8.40 13.23 -21.20
C THR A 76 6.97 12.91 -20.73
N ILE A 77 6.52 11.67 -20.94
CA ILE A 77 5.32 11.11 -20.32
C ILE A 77 5.77 10.02 -19.35
N VAL A 78 5.31 10.10 -18.12
CA VAL A 78 5.58 9.08 -17.11
C VAL A 78 4.37 8.17 -16.97
N VAL A 79 4.58 6.87 -17.13
CA VAL A 79 3.58 5.83 -16.89
C VAL A 79 3.89 5.19 -15.54
N LEU A 80 3.02 5.46 -14.56
CA LEU A 80 3.10 4.92 -13.21
C LEU A 80 2.29 3.63 -13.11
N GLY A 81 2.98 2.54 -12.77
CA GLY A 81 2.37 1.24 -12.52
C GLY A 81 2.30 0.92 -11.04
N ASP A 82 1.11 0.70 -10.52
CA ASP A 82 0.93 0.27 -9.14
C ASP A 82 1.27 -1.21 -8.98
N HIS A 83 2.27 -1.51 -8.15
CA HIS A 83 2.72 -2.87 -7.82
C HIS A 83 2.42 -3.24 -6.35
N SER A 84 1.59 -2.45 -5.67
CA SER A 84 1.19 -2.72 -4.29
C SER A 84 0.44 -4.06 -4.14
N ARG A 85 0.31 -4.53 -2.89
CA ARG A 85 -0.36 -5.80 -2.58
C ARG A 85 -1.82 -5.84 -3.04
N SER A 86 -2.52 -4.70 -3.08
CA SER A 86 -3.91 -4.65 -3.56
C SER A 86 -4.00 -5.00 -5.05
N MET A 87 -2.94 -4.79 -5.82
CA MET A 87 -2.84 -5.14 -7.23
C MET A 87 -2.69 -6.65 -7.47
N GLU A 88 -2.45 -7.45 -6.44
CA GLU A 88 -2.48 -8.91 -6.51
C GLU A 88 -3.89 -9.48 -6.43
N THR A 89 -4.89 -8.65 -6.15
CA THR A 89 -6.30 -9.05 -6.13
C THR A 89 -6.72 -9.59 -7.49
N ARG A 90 -7.37 -10.75 -7.49
CA ARG A 90 -7.90 -11.43 -8.67
C ARG A 90 -9.34 -11.02 -8.91
N ASP A 91 -9.55 -9.90 -9.58
CA ASP A 91 -10.90 -9.40 -9.89
C ASP A 91 -11.05 -8.88 -11.33
N VAL A 92 -10.01 -9.01 -12.16
CA VAL A 92 -10.05 -8.58 -13.56
C VAL A 92 -10.35 -9.77 -14.47
N GLY A 93 -11.50 -9.76 -15.12
CA GLY A 93 -11.92 -10.85 -15.99
C GLY A 93 -13.21 -10.51 -16.72
N LEU A 94 -13.07 -9.74 -17.80
CA LEU A 94 -14.15 -9.27 -18.67
C LEU A 94 -14.59 -10.40 -19.62
N GLY A 95 -15.48 -11.24 -19.14
CA GLY A 95 -16.35 -12.08 -19.96
C GLY A 95 -17.68 -12.22 -19.24
N ASN A 96 -18.80 -11.87 -19.87
CA ASN A 96 -20.14 -12.07 -19.30
C ASN A 96 -20.44 -13.54 -18.96
N SER A 97 -19.64 -14.49 -19.48
CA SER A 97 -19.59 -15.87 -19.03
C SER A 97 -18.58 -16.01 -17.90
N GLY A 98 -19.03 -16.39 -16.70
CA GLY A 98 -18.19 -16.66 -15.52
C GLY A 98 -17.18 -17.82 -15.67
N SER A 99 -16.82 -18.22 -16.89
CA SER A 99 -15.84 -19.26 -17.22
C SER A 99 -14.44 -18.71 -17.52
N THR A 100 -14.27 -17.41 -17.71
CA THR A 100 -12.93 -16.82 -17.91
C THR A 100 -12.19 -16.75 -16.57
N PRO A 101 -10.93 -17.25 -16.50
CA PRO A 101 -10.14 -17.17 -15.27
C PRO A 101 -9.92 -15.71 -14.87
N LEU A 102 -10.03 -15.44 -13.56
CA LEU A 102 -9.74 -14.12 -13.00
C LEU A 102 -8.24 -13.85 -13.09
N LEU A 103 -7.89 -12.73 -13.71
CA LEU A 103 -6.55 -12.18 -13.75
C LEU A 103 -6.35 -11.25 -12.55
N THR A 104 -5.10 -11.13 -12.11
CA THR A 104 -4.70 -10.12 -11.13
C THR A 104 -4.74 -8.73 -11.76
N ARG A 105 -5.03 -7.70 -10.97
CA ARG A 105 -4.95 -6.30 -11.41
C ARG A 105 -3.58 -5.96 -11.97
N ARG A 106 -2.51 -6.43 -11.32
CA ARG A 106 -1.11 -6.30 -11.76
C ARG A 106 -0.90 -6.84 -13.19
N ARG A 107 -1.44 -8.01 -13.51
CA ARG A 107 -1.34 -8.58 -14.86
C ARG A 107 -2.18 -7.82 -15.88
N ALA A 108 -3.26 -7.18 -15.45
CA ALA A 108 -4.09 -6.35 -16.33
C ALA A 108 -3.40 -5.04 -16.74
N ILE A 109 -2.55 -4.47 -15.88
CA ILE A 109 -1.79 -3.25 -16.20
C ILE A 109 -0.45 -3.52 -16.90
N GLU A 110 0.03 -4.76 -16.90
CA GLU A 110 1.30 -5.16 -17.53
C GLU A 110 1.45 -4.67 -18.99
N PRO A 111 0.42 -4.72 -19.86
CA PRO A 111 0.51 -4.16 -21.20
C PRO A 111 0.77 -2.65 -21.21
N LEU A 112 0.32 -1.88 -20.21
CA LEU A 112 0.57 -0.44 -20.13
C LEU A 112 2.02 -0.12 -19.73
N LEU A 113 2.69 -1.05 -19.06
CA LEU A 113 4.09 -0.93 -18.65
C LEU A 113 5.06 -1.43 -19.72
N ASP A 114 4.55 -2.14 -20.74
CA ASP A 114 5.32 -2.53 -21.90
C ASP A 114 5.52 -1.34 -22.85
N GLY A 115 6.78 -1.08 -23.23
CA GLY A 115 7.14 -0.03 -24.17
C GLY A 115 6.51 -0.23 -25.55
N ALA A 116 6.22 -1.47 -25.94
CA ALA A 116 5.59 -1.78 -27.22
C ALA A 116 4.20 -1.14 -27.39
N THR A 117 3.44 -0.99 -26.31
CA THR A 117 2.12 -0.34 -26.33
C THR A 117 2.20 1.13 -26.75
N TRP A 118 3.36 1.76 -26.53
CA TRP A 118 3.56 3.18 -26.74
C TRP A 118 4.47 3.53 -27.92
N GLU A 119 4.78 2.55 -28.78
CA GLU A 119 5.69 2.71 -29.93
C GLU A 119 5.28 3.87 -30.87
N GLN A 120 3.97 4.10 -31.03
CA GLN A 120 3.46 5.21 -31.85
C GLN A 120 3.74 6.61 -31.25
N LEU A 121 3.95 6.68 -29.93
CA LEU A 121 4.21 7.94 -29.21
C LEU A 121 5.71 8.15 -28.96
N SER A 122 6.51 7.08 -28.89
CA SER A 122 7.95 7.16 -28.65
C SER A 122 8.73 7.93 -29.71
N ASP A 123 8.17 8.09 -30.91
CA ASP A 123 8.77 8.90 -31.99
C ASP A 123 8.85 10.40 -31.65
N ARG A 124 7.98 10.88 -30.75
CA ARG A 124 7.83 12.31 -30.43
C ARG A 124 8.03 12.64 -28.95
N LEU A 125 7.89 11.63 -28.09
CA LEU A 125 7.82 11.75 -26.65
C LEU A 125 8.77 10.74 -26.03
N GLU A 126 9.43 11.14 -24.94
CA GLU A 126 10.14 10.20 -24.09
C GLU A 126 9.13 9.54 -23.16
N ILE A 127 9.13 8.21 -23.09
CA ILE A 127 8.17 7.46 -22.28
C ILE A 127 8.93 6.71 -21.21
N VAL A 128 8.66 7.08 -19.96
CA VAL A 128 9.32 6.49 -18.79
C VAL A 128 8.28 5.69 -18.02
N THR A 129 8.52 4.39 -17.87
CA THR A 129 7.68 3.50 -17.08
C THR A 129 8.30 3.32 -15.70
N THR A 130 7.58 3.74 -14.66
CA THR A 130 8.06 3.67 -13.28
C THR A 130 7.05 2.88 -12.44
N PRO A 131 7.39 1.65 -12.01
CA PRO A 131 6.58 0.93 -11.04
C PRO A 131 6.78 1.54 -9.64
N PHE A 132 5.72 1.58 -8.85
CA PHE A 132 5.76 2.01 -7.45
C PHE A 132 5.02 1.00 -6.55
N GLY A 133 5.30 1.00 -5.24
CA GLY A 133 4.70 0.03 -4.31
C GLY A 133 5.30 -1.38 -4.37
N SER A 134 6.54 -1.52 -4.84
CA SER A 134 7.29 -2.79 -4.84
C SER A 134 7.81 -3.17 -3.45
N GLU A 135 8.21 -4.45 -3.28
CA GLU A 135 8.56 -5.08 -1.99
C GLU A 135 9.60 -4.31 -1.14
N ASP A 136 10.47 -3.50 -1.74
CA ASP A 136 11.48 -2.69 -1.02
C ASP A 136 10.88 -1.48 -0.26
N ASN A 137 9.67 -1.01 -0.63
CA ASN A 137 8.98 0.13 0.00
C ASN A 137 7.68 -0.25 0.72
N GLY A 138 7.50 -1.52 1.06
CA GLY A 138 6.41 -2.00 1.91
C GLY A 138 5.13 -2.30 1.14
N SER A 139 4.30 -3.19 1.69
CA SER A 139 3.02 -3.66 1.14
C SER A 139 1.92 -2.59 1.07
N ARG A 140 2.28 -1.35 0.76
CA ARG A 140 1.50 -0.13 0.91
C ARG A 140 1.49 0.67 -0.39
N SER A 141 0.43 1.45 -0.57
CA SER A 141 0.15 2.21 -1.79
C SER A 141 0.27 3.70 -1.46
N ASP A 142 1.42 4.31 -1.80
CA ASP A 142 1.65 5.76 -1.70
C ASP A 142 1.59 6.41 -3.09
N LEU A 143 0.38 6.84 -3.45
CA LEU A 143 0.12 7.56 -4.69
C LEU A 143 0.68 8.98 -4.68
N TYR A 144 0.83 9.61 -3.51
CA TYR A 144 1.34 10.98 -3.39
C TYR A 144 2.83 11.03 -3.72
N GLN A 145 3.61 10.10 -3.16
CA GLN A 145 5.05 10.01 -3.42
C GLN A 145 5.30 9.69 -4.89
N ALA A 146 4.58 8.72 -5.47
CA ALA A 146 4.75 8.37 -6.88
C ALA A 146 4.50 9.56 -7.83
N LEU A 147 3.43 10.32 -7.59
CA LEU A 147 3.11 11.52 -8.39
C LEU A 147 4.13 12.66 -8.18
N SER A 148 4.60 12.85 -6.95
CA SER A 148 5.57 13.90 -6.62
C SER A 148 6.95 13.58 -7.20
N GLN A 149 7.40 12.33 -7.05
CA GLN A 149 8.67 11.85 -7.58
C GLN A 149 8.69 11.89 -9.11
N ALA A 150 7.61 11.48 -9.78
CA ALA A 150 7.49 11.62 -11.23
C ALA A 150 7.68 13.06 -11.70
N ARG A 151 7.24 14.05 -10.90
CA ARG A 151 7.44 15.46 -11.23
C ARG A 151 8.86 15.94 -10.95
N ASP A 152 9.40 15.57 -9.79
CA ASP A 152 10.71 16.05 -9.33
C ASP A 152 11.86 15.43 -10.15
N GLU A 153 11.71 14.18 -10.62
CA GLU A 153 12.71 13.48 -11.46
C GLU A 153 12.64 13.90 -12.95
N HIS A 154 11.47 14.34 -13.43
CA HIS A 154 11.25 14.68 -14.84
C HIS A 154 10.87 16.17 -15.00
N PRO A 155 11.85 17.06 -15.24
CA PRO A 155 11.61 18.50 -15.34
C PRO A 155 10.74 18.90 -16.55
N ASN A 156 10.76 18.13 -17.65
CA ASN A 156 9.92 18.35 -18.85
C ASN A 156 8.72 17.38 -18.94
N LEU A 157 8.16 17.00 -17.78
CA LEU A 157 6.96 16.17 -17.68
C LEU A 157 5.75 16.86 -18.34
N ARG A 158 5.12 16.19 -19.31
CA ARG A 158 3.92 16.68 -20.03
C ARG A 158 2.64 16.00 -19.64
N ALA A 159 2.70 14.76 -19.19
CA ALA A 159 1.54 14.03 -18.70
C ALA A 159 1.99 12.88 -17.80
N VAL A 160 1.10 12.47 -16.89
CA VAL A 160 1.25 11.24 -16.11
C VAL A 160 0.13 10.29 -16.48
N VAL A 161 0.46 9.03 -16.77
CA VAL A 161 -0.52 7.95 -16.90
C VAL A 161 -0.43 7.12 -15.61
N LEU A 162 -1.49 7.05 -14.83
CA LEU A 162 -1.53 6.32 -13.56
C LEU A 162 -2.40 5.06 -13.71
N ALA A 163 -1.78 3.89 -13.67
CA ALA A 163 -2.45 2.60 -13.67
C ALA A 163 -2.47 2.03 -12.25
N SER A 164 -3.62 2.11 -11.58
CA SER A 164 -3.82 1.71 -10.17
C SER A 164 -5.28 1.33 -9.93
N ASP A 165 -5.56 0.66 -8.81
CA ASP A 165 -6.94 0.47 -8.31
C ASP A 165 -7.49 1.71 -7.59
N GLY A 166 -6.65 2.71 -7.32
CA GLY A 166 -7.02 4.00 -6.76
C GLY A 166 -7.11 4.04 -5.23
N ASP A 167 -6.85 2.92 -4.55
CA ASP A 167 -6.78 2.87 -3.10
C ASP A 167 -5.39 3.36 -2.63
N TRP A 168 -5.37 4.11 -1.52
CA TRP A 168 -4.11 4.55 -0.89
C TRP A 168 -4.20 4.34 0.63
N ASN A 169 -3.10 3.88 1.22
CA ASN A 169 -3.02 3.60 2.66
C ASN A 169 -1.76 4.16 3.32
N GLU A 170 -0.93 4.88 2.56
CA GLU A 170 0.29 5.54 3.01
C GLU A 170 0.45 6.90 2.31
N GLY A 171 1.27 7.76 2.91
CA GLY A 171 1.58 9.07 2.39
C GLY A 171 0.52 10.13 2.67
N LEU A 172 0.74 11.30 2.07
CA LEU A 172 -0.23 12.38 2.06
C LEU A 172 -1.38 12.08 1.08
N PRO A 173 -2.51 12.78 1.17
CA PRO A 173 -3.59 12.58 0.21
C PRO A 173 -3.13 12.84 -1.24
N PRO A 174 -3.36 11.92 -2.18
CA PRO A 174 -2.90 12.04 -3.57
C PRO A 174 -3.48 13.27 -4.29
N VAL A 175 -4.64 13.75 -3.83
CA VAL A 175 -5.26 14.99 -4.31
C VAL A 175 -4.32 16.19 -4.19
N GLN A 176 -3.45 16.23 -3.18
CA GLN A 176 -2.49 17.33 -3.02
C GLN A 176 -1.42 17.32 -4.12
N ALA A 177 -0.85 16.15 -4.42
CA ALA A 177 0.08 15.99 -5.54
C ALA A 177 -0.60 16.30 -6.87
N ALA A 178 -1.84 15.83 -7.06
CA ALA A 178 -2.63 16.13 -8.25
C ALA A 178 -2.92 17.63 -8.43
N MET A 179 -3.18 18.36 -7.33
CA MET A 179 -3.36 19.81 -7.36
C MET A 179 -2.07 20.53 -7.80
N ARG A 180 -0.90 20.09 -7.32
CA ARG A 180 0.39 20.63 -7.74
C ARG A 180 0.62 20.41 -9.24
N LEU A 181 0.46 19.18 -9.72
CA LEU A 181 0.57 18.86 -11.15
C LEU A 181 -0.41 19.69 -12.01
N ARG A 182 -1.63 19.91 -11.52
CA ARG A 182 -2.62 20.75 -12.21
C ARG A 182 -2.21 22.24 -12.27
N GLN A 183 -1.61 22.79 -11.21
CA GLN A 183 -1.10 24.17 -11.23
C GLN A 183 0.00 24.35 -12.29
N GLU A 184 0.79 23.30 -12.51
CA GLU A 184 1.84 23.24 -13.52
C GLU A 184 1.34 22.81 -14.91
N GLN A 185 0.01 22.68 -15.08
CA GLN A 185 -0.66 22.27 -16.33
C GLN A 185 -0.30 20.87 -16.83
N ILE A 186 0.08 19.97 -15.93
CA ILE A 186 0.40 18.58 -16.23
C ILE A 186 -0.85 17.72 -15.98
N PRO A 187 -1.53 17.21 -17.02
CA PRO A 187 -2.68 16.32 -16.86
C PRO A 187 -2.27 14.94 -16.30
N ILE A 188 -3.17 14.36 -15.52
CA ILE A 188 -3.06 12.99 -15.01
C ILE A 188 -4.16 12.15 -15.68
N PHE A 189 -3.77 11.14 -16.43
CA PHE A 189 -4.68 10.17 -17.05
C PHE A 189 -4.70 8.91 -16.19
N THR A 190 -5.83 8.64 -15.55
CA THR A 190 -5.99 7.47 -14.69
C THR A 190 -6.57 6.29 -15.46
N VAL A 191 -5.95 5.13 -15.36
CA VAL A 191 -6.47 3.85 -15.85
C VAL A 191 -6.86 3.01 -14.63
N PRO A 192 -8.14 3.07 -14.20
CA PRO A 192 -8.59 2.33 -13.03
C PRO A 192 -8.58 0.83 -13.34
N THR A 193 -8.03 0.04 -12.41
CA THR A 193 -7.95 -1.41 -12.55
C THR A 193 -8.71 -2.12 -11.44
N GLY A 194 -9.53 -3.10 -11.81
CA GLY A 194 -10.35 -3.88 -10.87
C GLY A 194 -11.82 -3.90 -11.28
N SER A 195 -12.61 -4.66 -10.53
CA SER A 195 -14.05 -4.73 -10.75
C SER A 195 -14.77 -3.55 -10.06
N GLN A 196 -15.72 -2.92 -10.76
CA GLN A 196 -16.57 -1.87 -10.16
C GLN A 196 -17.52 -2.40 -9.09
N THR A 197 -17.79 -3.70 -9.11
CA THR A 197 -18.63 -4.39 -8.12
C THR A 197 -17.84 -5.52 -7.50
N ARG A 198 -17.99 -5.72 -6.20
CA ARG A 198 -17.37 -6.88 -5.54
C ARG A 198 -17.85 -8.16 -6.19
N LEU A 199 -16.90 -9.02 -6.54
CA LEU A 199 -17.23 -10.34 -7.06
C LEU A 199 -17.85 -11.17 -5.93
N PRO A 200 -18.82 -12.05 -6.25
CA PRO A 200 -19.34 -12.99 -5.27
C PRO A 200 -18.20 -13.86 -4.72
N ASP A 201 -17.94 -13.73 -3.43
CA ASP A 201 -16.82 -14.36 -2.74
C ASP A 201 -17.13 -14.57 -1.25
N LEU A 202 -16.51 -15.59 -0.66
CA LEU A 202 -16.61 -15.92 0.76
C LEU A 202 -15.19 -16.12 1.32
N GLU A 203 -14.70 -15.13 2.03
CA GLU A 203 -13.33 -15.12 2.52
C GLU A 203 -13.26 -15.42 4.01
N LEU A 204 -12.32 -16.29 4.41
CA LEU A 204 -11.94 -16.45 5.81
C LEU A 204 -10.90 -15.37 6.18
N LEU A 205 -11.41 -14.25 6.71
CA LEU A 205 -10.65 -13.04 7.03
C LEU A 205 -9.68 -13.27 8.19
N SER A 206 -10.14 -13.86 9.28
CA SER A 206 -9.31 -14.16 10.46
C SER A 206 -9.65 -15.50 11.08
N PHE A 207 -8.62 -16.14 11.66
CA PHE A 207 -8.74 -17.32 12.50
C PHE A 207 -7.80 -17.13 13.70
N ASP A 208 -8.34 -16.55 14.76
CA ASP A 208 -7.55 -15.99 15.87
C ASP A 208 -7.35 -17.05 16.95
N VAL A 209 -6.46 -17.99 16.70
CA VAL A 209 -6.16 -19.10 17.61
C VAL A 209 -5.24 -18.63 18.75
N PRO A 210 -5.58 -18.90 20.02
CA PRO A 210 -4.67 -18.63 21.15
C PRO A 210 -3.34 -19.37 20.98
N THR A 211 -2.24 -18.78 21.46
CA THR A 211 -0.90 -19.38 21.34
C THR A 211 -0.77 -20.70 22.11
N PHE A 212 -1.51 -20.85 23.21
CA PHE A 212 -1.56 -22.09 23.98
C PHE A 212 -2.97 -22.41 24.48
N GLY A 213 -3.20 -23.70 24.72
CA GLY A 213 -4.40 -24.24 25.36
C GLY A 213 -4.05 -25.28 26.41
N VAL A 214 -5.03 -25.64 27.23
CA VAL A 214 -4.84 -26.62 28.32
C VAL A 214 -5.58 -27.90 27.97
N ALA A 215 -4.89 -29.04 28.08
CA ALA A 215 -5.49 -30.34 27.84
C ALA A 215 -6.72 -30.54 28.76
N GLY A 216 -7.84 -30.98 28.19
CA GLY A 216 -9.09 -31.22 28.91
C GLY A 216 -9.95 -29.98 29.18
N LYS A 217 -9.49 -28.76 28.88
CA LYS A 217 -10.28 -27.53 28.97
C LYS A 217 -10.76 -27.08 27.60
N ASN A 218 -11.90 -26.39 27.53
CA ASN A 218 -12.41 -25.83 26.27
C ASN A 218 -11.56 -24.63 25.86
N VAL A 219 -11.04 -24.65 24.64
CA VAL A 219 -10.38 -23.54 23.97
C VAL A 219 -11.39 -22.87 23.04
N ARG A 220 -11.54 -21.54 23.18
CA ARG A 220 -12.35 -20.73 22.27
C ARG A 220 -11.49 -20.30 21.10
N LEU A 221 -11.98 -20.53 19.88
CA LEU A 221 -11.30 -20.24 18.64
C LEU A 221 -12.13 -19.25 17.81
N PRO A 222 -11.96 -17.94 18.03
CA PRO A 222 -12.63 -16.91 17.24
C PRO A 222 -12.21 -16.94 15.77
N PHE A 223 -13.16 -16.65 14.89
CA PHE A 223 -12.90 -16.47 13.47
C PHE A 223 -13.84 -15.43 12.88
N THR A 224 -13.43 -14.83 11.76
CA THR A 224 -14.24 -13.85 11.01
C THR A 224 -14.31 -14.25 9.55
N ILE A 225 -15.53 -14.28 9.02
CA ILE A 225 -15.81 -14.53 7.61
C ILE A 225 -16.38 -13.26 6.99
N GLU A 226 -15.85 -12.88 5.83
CA GLU A 226 -16.37 -11.78 5.02
C GLU A 226 -17.07 -12.34 3.79
N SER A 227 -18.30 -11.89 3.55
CA SER A 227 -19.12 -12.35 2.43
C SER A 227 -19.45 -11.20 1.51
N SER A 228 -19.11 -11.37 0.23
CA SER A 228 -19.52 -10.50 -0.86
C SER A 228 -20.69 -11.10 -1.66
N LEU A 229 -21.36 -12.12 -1.11
CA LEU A 229 -22.52 -12.74 -1.73
C LEU A 229 -23.76 -11.85 -1.59
N PRO A 230 -24.69 -11.88 -2.56
CA PRO A 230 -25.87 -11.01 -2.55
C PRO A 230 -26.96 -11.44 -1.55
N ARG A 231 -26.86 -12.63 -0.96
CA ARG A 231 -27.86 -13.21 -0.06
C ARG A 231 -27.20 -13.86 1.16
N ASP A 232 -27.93 -13.83 2.27
CA ASP A 232 -27.58 -14.60 3.45
C ASP A 232 -27.55 -16.08 3.10
N HIS A 233 -26.58 -16.81 3.64
CA HIS A 233 -26.52 -18.26 3.51
C HIS A 233 -26.03 -18.88 4.82
N VAL A 234 -26.36 -20.16 5.00
CA VAL A 234 -25.86 -20.95 6.14
C VAL A 234 -24.68 -21.76 5.63
N ALA A 235 -23.50 -21.54 6.22
CA ALA A 235 -22.28 -22.28 5.92
C ALA A 235 -21.99 -23.25 7.07
N GLU A 236 -21.59 -24.48 6.75
CA GLU A 236 -21.09 -25.46 7.72
C GLU A 236 -19.56 -25.34 7.78
N VAL A 237 -19.06 -24.58 8.76
CA VAL A 237 -17.62 -24.41 8.94
C VAL A 237 -17.04 -25.66 9.58
N GLU A 238 -15.91 -26.12 9.04
CA GLU A 238 -15.22 -27.33 9.48
C GLU A 238 -13.85 -26.97 10.07
N LEU A 239 -13.59 -27.37 11.31
CA LEU A 239 -12.28 -27.33 11.94
C LEU A 239 -11.65 -28.71 11.88
N GLN A 240 -10.54 -28.81 11.17
CA GLN A 240 -9.71 -30.01 11.07
C GLN A 240 -8.48 -29.84 11.96
N VAL A 241 -8.29 -30.77 12.89
CA VAL A 241 -7.15 -30.81 13.80
C VAL A 241 -6.15 -31.85 13.30
N SER A 242 -4.85 -31.63 13.50
CA SER A 242 -3.78 -32.53 13.09
C SER A 242 -3.85 -33.96 13.69
N ASP A 243 -4.64 -34.18 14.74
CA ASP A 243 -4.91 -35.50 15.32
C ASP A 243 -6.05 -36.27 14.63
N GLY A 244 -6.68 -35.67 13.61
CA GLY A 244 -7.82 -36.24 12.90
C GLY A 244 -9.19 -35.84 13.46
N THR A 245 -9.24 -35.02 14.52
CA THR A 245 -10.50 -34.48 15.03
C THR A 245 -11.11 -33.51 14.03
N VAL A 246 -12.40 -33.68 13.75
CA VAL A 246 -13.16 -32.78 12.88
C VAL A 246 -14.37 -32.24 13.66
N LEU A 247 -14.43 -30.92 13.81
CA LEU A 247 -15.59 -30.23 14.40
C LEU A 247 -16.33 -29.47 13.31
N LYS A 248 -17.66 -29.52 13.35
CA LYS A 248 -18.54 -28.85 12.39
C LYS A 248 -19.50 -27.93 13.13
N GLN A 249 -19.64 -26.70 12.66
CA GLN A 249 -20.58 -25.73 13.19
C GLN A 249 -21.28 -25.00 12.06
N GLN A 250 -22.61 -24.95 12.12
CA GLN A 250 -23.40 -24.17 11.19
C GLN A 250 -23.45 -22.72 11.66
N ILE A 251 -23.14 -21.81 10.75
CA ILE A 251 -23.20 -20.37 10.99
C ILE A 251 -24.04 -19.71 9.91
N ARG A 252 -24.74 -18.64 10.27
CA ARG A 252 -25.44 -17.80 9.31
C ARG A 252 -24.52 -16.67 8.88
N VAL A 253 -24.08 -16.71 7.64
CA VAL A 253 -23.26 -15.66 7.04
C VAL A 253 -24.17 -14.60 6.42
N ALA A 254 -24.01 -13.35 6.84
CA ALA A 254 -24.75 -12.22 6.30
C ALA A 254 -24.34 -11.90 4.86
N ALA A 255 -25.29 -11.46 4.03
CA ALA A 255 -25.01 -10.88 2.71
C ALA A 255 -24.18 -9.60 2.83
N MET A 256 -23.22 -9.41 1.92
CA MET A 256 -22.43 -8.17 1.80
C MET A 256 -21.88 -7.63 3.14
N GLY A 257 -21.38 -8.53 4.00
CA GLY A 257 -21.05 -8.21 5.38
C GLY A 257 -20.07 -9.17 6.03
N ARG A 258 -19.71 -8.84 7.27
CA ARG A 258 -18.81 -9.65 8.10
C ARG A 258 -19.59 -10.38 9.18
N THR A 259 -19.25 -11.64 9.36
CA THR A 259 -19.81 -12.51 10.41
C THR A 259 -18.66 -13.02 11.27
N SER A 260 -18.69 -12.72 12.57
CA SER A 260 -17.72 -13.23 13.54
C SER A 260 -18.40 -14.21 14.47
N ASP A 261 -17.77 -15.37 14.67
CA ASP A 261 -18.23 -16.41 15.59
C ASP A 261 -17.01 -17.10 16.22
N ALA A 262 -17.22 -18.09 17.09
CA ALA A 262 -16.15 -18.87 17.68
C ALA A 262 -16.50 -20.35 17.77
N LEU A 263 -15.51 -21.20 17.47
CA LEU A 263 -15.59 -22.63 17.74
C LEU A 263 -15.11 -22.92 19.16
N LEU A 264 -15.68 -23.95 19.78
CA LEU A 264 -15.21 -24.50 21.05
C LEU A 264 -14.58 -25.86 20.78
N TRP A 265 -13.28 -25.97 21.01
CA TRP A 265 -12.54 -27.22 20.87
C TRP A 265 -11.95 -27.62 22.23
N LYS A 266 -12.08 -28.91 22.58
CA LYS A 266 -11.52 -29.47 23.79
C LYS A 266 -10.41 -30.45 23.42
N PRO A 267 -9.12 -30.06 23.51
CA PRO A 267 -8.01 -30.97 23.25
C PRO A 267 -7.94 -32.07 24.30
N GLU A 268 -7.78 -33.32 23.86
CA GLU A 268 -7.64 -34.48 24.76
C GLU A 268 -6.18 -34.73 25.17
N GLY A 269 -5.25 -34.47 24.25
CA GLY A 269 -3.82 -34.72 24.44
C GLY A 269 -2.98 -33.47 24.62
N ILE A 270 -1.77 -33.66 25.14
CA ILE A 270 -0.73 -32.63 25.24
C ILE A 270 0.13 -32.72 23.98
N GLY A 271 0.51 -31.59 23.41
CA GLY A 271 1.33 -31.55 22.21
C GLY A 271 1.14 -30.26 21.41
N ASP A 272 1.86 -30.15 20.31
CA ASP A 272 1.65 -29.07 19.34
C ASP A 272 0.68 -29.56 18.27
N TYR A 273 -0.41 -28.83 18.09
CA TYR A 273 -1.46 -29.15 17.13
C TYR A 273 -1.51 -28.09 16.05
N THR A 274 -1.88 -28.50 14.85
CA THR A 274 -2.18 -27.58 13.76
C THR A 274 -3.68 -27.58 13.52
N LEU A 275 -4.28 -26.40 13.66
CA LEU A 275 -5.70 -26.18 13.43
C LEU A 275 -5.92 -25.63 12.02
N THR A 276 -6.74 -26.30 11.24
CA THR A 276 -7.17 -25.84 9.93
C THR A 276 -8.66 -25.54 9.96
N LEU A 277 -9.03 -24.28 9.76
CA LEU A 277 -10.41 -23.86 9.57
C LEU A 277 -10.74 -23.83 8.08
N VAL A 278 -11.81 -24.52 7.67
CA VAL A 278 -12.27 -24.62 6.29
C VAL A 278 -13.73 -24.18 6.21
N VAL A 279 -14.01 -23.25 5.30
CA VAL A 279 -15.36 -22.86 4.92
C VAL A 279 -15.68 -23.51 3.56
N PRO A 280 -16.75 -24.31 3.42
CA PRO A 280 -17.11 -24.90 2.14
C PRO A 280 -17.38 -23.83 1.08
N ALA A 281 -16.85 -24.05 -0.13
CA ALA A 281 -17.04 -23.10 -1.23
C ALA A 281 -18.50 -23.09 -1.70
N HIS A 282 -19.09 -21.90 -1.75
CA HIS A 282 -20.39 -21.62 -2.32
C HIS A 282 -20.34 -21.72 -3.87
N PRO A 283 -21.41 -22.18 -4.54
CA PRO A 283 -21.41 -22.34 -6.00
C PRO A 283 -21.19 -21.04 -6.79
N GLU A 284 -21.58 -19.91 -6.22
CA GLU A 284 -21.41 -18.58 -6.83
C GLU A 284 -20.02 -17.98 -6.60
N GLU A 285 -19.19 -18.57 -5.73
CA GLU A 285 -17.83 -18.08 -5.48
C GLU A 285 -16.93 -18.25 -6.69
N ARG A 286 -16.19 -17.18 -7.01
CA ARG A 286 -15.17 -17.21 -8.06
C ARG A 286 -13.77 -17.56 -7.53
N LEU A 287 -13.50 -17.24 -6.28
CA LEU A 287 -12.26 -17.56 -5.57
C LEU A 287 -12.62 -18.61 -4.51
N LYS A 288 -11.83 -19.67 -4.42
CA LYS A 288 -12.11 -20.81 -3.51
C LYS A 288 -10.91 -21.19 -2.66
N ASP A 289 -9.80 -20.51 -2.87
CA ASP A 289 -8.50 -20.75 -2.24
C ASP A 289 -8.30 -19.89 -0.99
N ASN A 290 -9.17 -18.92 -0.73
CA ASN A 290 -9.20 -18.05 0.44
C ASN A 290 -10.16 -18.52 1.56
N ASN A 291 -10.78 -19.69 1.40
CA ASN A 291 -11.74 -20.26 2.36
C ASN A 291 -11.08 -21.15 3.43
N ARG A 292 -9.74 -21.26 3.44
CA ARG A 292 -8.97 -22.09 4.37
C ARG A 292 -7.90 -21.27 5.09
N ARG A 293 -7.80 -21.42 6.41
CA ARG A 293 -6.69 -20.87 7.22
C ARG A 293 -6.13 -21.94 8.13
N GLU A 294 -4.82 -21.92 8.31
CA GLU A 294 -4.08 -22.88 9.12
C GLU A 294 -3.29 -22.12 10.19
N THR A 295 -3.38 -22.58 11.44
CA THR A 295 -2.74 -21.90 12.57
C THR A 295 -2.31 -22.93 13.63
N PRO A 296 -1.06 -22.86 14.12
CA PRO A 296 -0.57 -23.76 15.16
C PRO A 296 -1.07 -23.35 16.55
N ILE A 297 -1.22 -24.32 17.44
CA ILE A 297 -1.51 -24.13 18.87
C ILE A 297 -0.74 -25.12 19.72
N ALA A 298 -0.16 -24.62 20.81
CA ALA A 298 0.53 -25.44 21.80
C ALA A 298 -0.43 -25.88 22.91
N ILE A 299 -0.77 -27.17 22.98
CA ILE A 299 -1.52 -27.70 24.12
C ILE A 299 -0.54 -28.18 25.19
N ARG A 300 -0.77 -27.71 26.42
CA ARG A 300 0.07 -27.99 27.58
C ARG A 300 -0.76 -28.61 28.69
N GLU A 301 -0.09 -29.35 29.56
CA GLU A 301 -0.66 -29.73 30.85
C GLU A 301 -0.48 -28.54 31.80
N GLU A 302 -1.57 -28.00 32.32
CA GLU A 302 -1.51 -27.00 33.38
C GLU A 302 -1.78 -27.71 34.71
N LYS A 303 -0.72 -28.00 35.45
CA LYS A 303 -0.78 -28.43 36.84
C LYS A 303 -0.25 -27.29 37.71
N LEU A 304 -1.12 -26.68 38.50
CA LEU A 304 -0.71 -25.69 39.50
C LEU A 304 0.03 -26.40 40.62
N LYS A 305 1.25 -25.97 40.92
CA LYS A 305 2.02 -26.48 42.05
C LYS A 305 1.70 -25.65 43.28
N VAL A 306 1.02 -26.27 44.24
CA VAL A 306 0.56 -25.60 45.46
C VAL A 306 1.27 -26.18 46.68
N LEU A 307 1.94 -25.32 47.45
CA LEU A 307 2.54 -25.68 48.73
C LEU A 307 1.61 -25.26 49.88
N VAL A 308 1.19 -26.20 50.71
CA VAL A 308 0.41 -25.94 51.93
C VAL A 308 1.28 -26.20 53.14
N VAL A 309 1.57 -25.16 53.92
CA VAL A 309 2.41 -25.22 55.13
C VAL A 309 1.55 -24.95 56.35
N GLU A 310 1.60 -25.84 57.33
CA GLU A 310 0.77 -25.75 58.52
C GLU A 310 1.48 -26.27 59.77
N SER A 311 1.14 -25.71 60.93
CA SER A 311 1.68 -26.11 62.24
C SER A 311 0.95 -27.32 62.83
N LEU A 312 -0.37 -27.37 62.67
CA LEU A 312 -1.28 -28.33 63.30
C LEU A 312 -2.30 -28.88 62.29
N PRO A 313 -2.70 -30.17 62.37
CA PRO A 313 -3.67 -30.76 61.44
C PRO A 313 -5.11 -30.30 61.78
N ARG A 314 -5.41 -29.02 61.58
CA ARG A 314 -6.73 -28.42 61.81
C ARG A 314 -7.75 -28.87 60.76
N TRP A 315 -9.02 -28.57 61.01
CA TRP A 315 -10.12 -28.93 60.10
C TRP A 315 -9.96 -28.26 58.74
N GLU A 316 -9.51 -27.01 58.73
CA GLU A 316 -9.24 -26.18 57.56
C GLU A 316 -8.16 -26.81 56.68
N TYR A 317 -7.03 -27.18 57.28
CA TYR A 317 -5.93 -27.88 56.60
C TYR A 317 -6.40 -29.19 55.95
N ARG A 318 -7.16 -30.01 56.69
CA ARG A 318 -7.69 -31.27 56.16
C ARG A 318 -8.64 -31.03 54.97
N TYR A 319 -9.48 -30.01 55.04
CA TYR A 319 -10.44 -29.72 53.97
C TYR A 319 -9.73 -29.18 52.73
N LEU A 320 -8.84 -28.20 52.90
CA LEU A 320 -8.06 -27.60 51.82
C LEU A 320 -7.20 -28.65 51.10
N ARG A 321 -6.45 -29.47 51.85
CA ARG A 321 -5.66 -30.56 51.28
C ARG A 321 -6.51 -31.52 50.48
N ASN A 322 -7.64 -31.98 51.03
CA ASN A 322 -8.48 -32.96 50.33
C ASN A 322 -9.17 -32.39 49.10
N ALA A 323 -9.52 -31.10 49.11
CA ALA A 323 -10.07 -30.42 47.95
C ALA A 323 -9.03 -30.31 46.82
N LEU A 324 -7.83 -29.85 47.15
CA LEU A 324 -6.75 -29.66 46.17
C LEU A 324 -6.18 -31.00 45.67
N SER A 325 -6.02 -32.01 46.53
CA SER A 325 -5.52 -33.35 46.16
C SER A 325 -6.46 -34.11 45.22
N ARG A 326 -7.76 -33.76 45.22
CA ARG A 326 -8.76 -34.33 44.29
C ARG A 326 -8.81 -33.60 42.95
N ASP A 327 -8.21 -32.42 42.84
CA ASP A 327 -8.21 -31.65 41.60
C ASP A 327 -7.09 -32.15 40.67
N PRO A 328 -7.41 -32.70 39.48
CA PRO A 328 -6.39 -33.17 38.55
C PRO A 328 -5.51 -32.05 37.98
N GLY A 329 -5.92 -30.79 38.09
CA GLY A 329 -5.15 -29.61 37.67
C GLY A 329 -4.24 -29.05 38.77
N VAL A 330 -4.13 -29.70 39.94
CA VAL A 330 -3.30 -29.23 41.05
C VAL A 330 -2.37 -30.33 41.54
N GLU A 331 -1.08 -30.02 41.60
CA GLU A 331 -0.07 -30.81 42.29
C GLU A 331 0.15 -30.22 43.69
N VAL A 332 -0.36 -30.91 44.71
CA VAL A 332 -0.34 -30.42 46.09
C VAL A 332 0.83 -31.01 46.84
N HIS A 333 1.67 -30.15 47.39
CA HIS A 333 2.69 -30.53 48.37
C HIS A 333 2.31 -29.97 49.74
N CYS A 334 2.38 -30.81 50.77
CA CYS A 334 1.99 -30.48 52.13
C CYS A 334 3.17 -30.61 53.08
N LEU A 335 3.41 -29.57 53.89
CA LEU A 335 4.35 -29.58 54.98
C LEU A 335 3.61 -29.35 56.31
N LEU A 336 3.70 -30.31 57.22
CA LEU A 336 3.03 -30.27 58.52
C LEU A 336 4.07 -30.36 59.65
N PHE A 337 4.21 -29.29 60.44
CA PHE A 337 5.21 -29.18 61.53
C PHE A 337 4.76 -29.78 62.88
N GLN A 338 3.88 -30.78 62.86
CA GLN A 338 3.27 -31.32 64.08
C GLN A 338 4.32 -31.80 65.10
N THR A 339 4.31 -31.20 66.28
CA THR A 339 5.16 -31.58 67.43
C THR A 339 4.70 -32.93 68.00
N GLY A 340 5.58 -33.94 68.01
CA GLY A 340 5.33 -35.26 68.62
C GLY A 340 5.39 -36.45 67.67
N LEU A 341 5.52 -36.22 66.37
CA LEU A 341 5.84 -37.26 65.39
C LEU A 341 7.36 -37.30 65.15
N SER A 342 7.95 -38.49 65.15
CA SER A 342 9.40 -38.67 64.95
C SER A 342 9.87 -38.37 63.51
N LYS A 343 8.94 -38.14 62.57
CA LYS A 343 9.19 -37.68 61.20
C LYS A 343 8.20 -36.59 60.81
N VAL A 344 8.71 -35.46 60.33
CA VAL A 344 7.93 -34.40 59.66
C VAL A 344 7.49 -34.94 58.29
N GLY A 345 6.21 -34.77 57.93
CA GLY A 345 5.71 -35.13 56.60
C GLY A 345 5.46 -36.62 56.32
N GLY A 346 5.20 -37.45 57.33
CA GLY A 346 4.94 -38.88 57.12
C GLY A 346 3.47 -39.23 56.99
N GLY A 347 2.97 -39.55 55.78
CA GLY A 347 1.69 -40.27 55.69
C GLY A 347 1.01 -40.45 54.34
N ASN A 348 1.39 -39.74 53.26
CA ASN A 348 0.71 -39.88 51.96
C ASN A 348 1.57 -39.37 50.77
N ARG A 349 1.13 -39.59 49.53
CA ARG A 349 1.78 -39.11 48.28
C ARG A 349 2.07 -37.60 48.27
N ASP A 350 1.24 -36.82 48.95
CA ASP A 350 1.21 -35.37 48.84
C ASP A 350 2.06 -34.66 49.92
N TYR A 351 2.78 -35.38 50.79
CA TYR A 351 3.57 -34.79 51.88
C TYR A 351 5.06 -34.66 51.53
N ILE A 352 5.63 -33.50 51.85
CA ILE A 352 7.08 -33.24 51.76
C ILE A 352 7.73 -33.29 53.14
N SER A 353 8.98 -33.73 53.20
CA SER A 353 9.71 -33.96 54.46
C SER A 353 10.32 -32.70 55.06
N GLU A 354 10.65 -31.72 54.22
CA GLU A 354 11.30 -30.47 54.63
C GLU A 354 10.78 -29.29 53.81
N PHE A 355 10.92 -28.10 54.36
CA PHE A 355 10.61 -26.86 53.65
C PHE A 355 11.69 -26.57 52.60
N PRO A 356 11.32 -26.10 51.38
CA PRO A 356 12.30 -25.71 50.36
C PRO A 356 13.30 -24.68 50.92
N GLN A 357 14.58 -25.04 50.95
CA GLN A 357 15.61 -24.19 51.60
C GLN A 357 16.16 -23.12 50.64
N ALA A 358 16.12 -23.40 49.34
CA ALA A 358 16.56 -22.48 48.31
C ALA A 358 15.37 -21.71 47.70
N LEU A 359 15.60 -20.43 47.37
CA LEU A 359 14.60 -19.60 46.70
C LEU A 359 14.16 -20.21 45.35
N ASP A 360 15.08 -20.87 44.65
CA ASP A 360 14.85 -21.57 43.37
C ASP A 360 13.94 -22.81 43.49
N GLU A 361 13.80 -23.36 44.69
CA GLU A 361 12.88 -24.47 44.96
C GLU A 361 11.51 -23.96 45.35
N LEU A 362 11.44 -22.84 46.08
CA LEU A 362 10.20 -22.16 46.43
C LEU A 362 9.53 -21.55 45.19
N SER A 363 10.31 -21.01 44.25
CA SER A 363 9.81 -20.39 43.01
C SER A 363 9.17 -21.38 42.03
N ARG A 364 9.29 -22.70 42.27
CA ARG A 364 8.61 -23.74 41.49
C ARG A 364 7.14 -23.90 41.85
N TYR A 365 6.70 -23.32 42.96
CA TYR A 365 5.30 -23.31 43.37
C TYR A 365 4.62 -22.04 42.88
N ASP A 366 3.45 -22.19 42.29
CA ASP A 366 2.65 -21.06 41.80
C ASP A 366 1.94 -20.34 42.96
N VAL A 367 1.58 -21.10 44.01
CA VAL A 367 0.87 -20.60 45.20
C VAL A 367 1.39 -21.28 46.46
N VAL A 368 1.62 -20.49 47.51
CA VAL A 368 1.99 -20.98 48.84
C VAL A 368 0.93 -20.54 49.86
N PHE A 369 0.31 -21.51 50.53
CA PHE A 369 -0.57 -21.28 51.67
C PHE A 369 0.21 -21.44 52.96
N LEU A 370 0.22 -20.38 53.77
CA LEU A 370 0.81 -20.36 55.11
C LEU A 370 -0.32 -20.34 56.14
N GLY A 371 -0.40 -21.41 56.92
CA GLY A 371 -1.26 -21.52 58.08
C GLY A 371 -0.69 -20.86 59.33
N ASP A 372 -1.53 -20.75 60.36
CA ASP A 372 -1.27 -20.14 61.67
C ASP A 372 -0.73 -21.14 62.70
#